data_AF-M1W5S3-F1
#
_entry.id   AF-M1W5S3-F1
#
_cell.length_a   1.000
_cell.length_b   1.000
_cell.length_c   1.000
_cell.angle_alpha   90.00
_cell.angle_beta   90.00
_cell.angle_gamma   90.00
#
_symmetry.space_group_name_H-M   'P 1'
#
loop_
_entity.id
_entity.type
_entity.pdbx_description
1 polymer ?
#
loop_
_entity_poly.entity_id
_entity_poly.type
_entity_poly.pdbx_seq_one_letter_code
_entity_poly.pdbx_strand_id
1 'polypeptide(L)'
;MDEERLAGASSAINLVMAPVDYESQLNSEQRAVWEIFKTHCHQLAQALQEGGPMPPPLEAPAMERAAPTGIAANAIDGQTIHSLLKLPVSRSESLPPLEASQLANVRAALAKVHYIILDEKSMIGLRTLRQIRATPNDDGW
;
A
#
# COMPACT_ATOMS: atom_id res chain seq x y z
N MET A 1 -4.38 49.38 32.01
CA MET A 1 -3.04 48.82 31.77
C MET A 1 -2.85 47.66 32.72
N ASP A 2 -2.83 46.39 32.34
CA ASP A 2 -3.30 45.62 31.19
C ASP A 2 -3.13 44.18 31.66
N GLU A 3 -4.06 43.69 32.47
CA GLU A 3 -3.96 42.37 33.10
C GLU A 3 -5.20 41.48 32.84
N GLU A 4 -5.95 41.79 31.78
CA GLU A 4 -7.20 41.10 31.42
C GLU A 4 -7.23 40.62 29.95
N ARG A 5 -6.08 40.48 29.28
CA ARG A 5 -6.00 40.11 27.85
C ARG A 5 -5.14 38.89 27.51
N LEU A 6 -4.95 37.94 28.44
CA LEU A 6 -4.19 36.70 28.17
C LEU A 6 -4.91 35.39 28.50
N ALA A 7 -6.22 35.42 28.76
CA ALA A 7 -7.02 34.22 29.04
C ALA A 7 -7.75 33.63 27.80
N GLY A 8 -7.39 34.04 26.58
CA GLY A 8 -8.26 33.85 25.40
C GLY A 8 -7.64 33.20 24.15
N ALA A 9 -6.51 32.50 24.23
CA ALA A 9 -5.86 31.97 23.02
C ALA A 9 -5.14 30.62 23.19
N SER A 10 -5.63 29.75 24.07
CA SER A 10 -5.25 28.33 24.05
C SER A 10 -6.50 27.46 23.91
N SER A 11 -7.36 27.81 22.96
CA SER A 11 -8.31 26.85 22.41
C SER A 11 -7.49 25.91 21.53
N ALA A 12 -7.14 24.76 22.09
CA ALA A 12 -6.64 23.63 21.33
C ALA A 12 -7.47 23.52 20.05
N ILE A 13 -6.80 23.50 18.91
CA ILE A 13 -7.41 23.11 17.64
C ILE A 13 -7.72 21.61 17.76
N ASN A 14 -8.76 21.29 18.53
CA ASN A 14 -9.50 20.05 18.42
C ASN A 14 -10.36 20.21 17.18
N LEU A 15 -9.70 20.16 16.01
CA LEU A 15 -10.37 19.80 14.78
C LEU A 15 -10.70 18.31 14.90
N VAL A 16 -11.69 17.98 15.73
CA VAL A 16 -12.41 16.72 15.60
C VAL A 16 -13.12 16.85 14.27
N MET A 17 -12.43 16.45 13.19
CA MET A 17 -13.11 16.13 11.94
C MET A 17 -14.15 15.09 12.34
N ALA A 18 -15.42 15.48 12.30
CA ALA A 18 -16.50 14.52 12.43
C ALA A 18 -16.18 13.34 11.51
N PRO A 19 -16.30 12.08 11.97
CA PRO A 19 -15.96 10.94 11.15
C PRO A 19 -16.79 11.04 9.88
N VAL A 20 -16.13 11.34 8.76
CA VAL A 20 -16.78 11.36 7.46
C VAL A 20 -17.19 9.92 7.21
N ASP A 21 -18.50 9.69 7.12
CA ASP A 21 -19.03 8.39 6.78
C ASP A 21 -18.77 8.13 5.29
N TYR A 22 -17.58 7.59 5.03
CA TYR A 22 -17.16 7.19 3.69
C TYR A 22 -17.92 5.94 3.23
N GLU A 23 -18.40 5.08 4.15
CA GLU A 23 -19.03 3.80 3.81
C GLU A 23 -20.39 3.99 3.12
N SER A 24 -21.16 5.00 3.54
CA SER A 24 -22.45 5.34 2.92
C SER A 24 -22.31 5.91 1.50
N GLN A 25 -21.11 6.37 1.12
CA GLN A 25 -20.85 6.94 -0.21
C GLN A 25 -20.27 5.93 -1.21
N LEU A 26 -19.94 4.71 -0.76
CA LEU A 26 -19.40 3.67 -1.63
C LEU A 26 -20.48 3.06 -2.52
N ASN A 27 -20.18 2.90 -3.81
CA ASN A 27 -20.97 2.06 -4.69
C ASN A 27 -20.80 0.56 -4.34
N SER A 28 -21.57 -0.32 -4.98
CA SER A 28 -21.58 -1.76 -4.68
C SER A 28 -20.20 -2.43 -4.88
N GLU A 29 -19.45 -2.03 -5.91
CA GLU A 29 -18.12 -2.59 -6.20
C GLU A 29 -17.09 -2.11 -5.17
N GLN A 30 -17.08 -0.80 -4.91
CA GLN A 30 -16.21 -0.18 -3.91
C GLN A 30 -16.47 -0.77 -2.52
N ARG A 31 -17.74 -0.99 -2.17
CA ARG A 31 -18.14 -1.62 -0.92
C ARG A 31 -17.64 -3.06 -0.84
N ALA A 32 -17.70 -3.84 -1.92
CA ALA A 32 -17.17 -5.19 -1.93
C ALA A 32 -15.65 -5.22 -1.65
N VAL A 33 -14.88 -4.34 -2.30
CA VAL A 33 -13.43 -4.21 -2.05
C VAL A 33 -13.17 -3.77 -0.61
N TRP A 34 -13.94 -2.80 -0.12
CA TRP A 34 -13.87 -2.31 1.25
C TRP A 34 -14.14 -3.40 2.28
N GLU A 35 -15.16 -4.24 2.08
CA GLU A 35 -15.45 -5.36 2.98
C GLU A 35 -14.35 -6.42 2.99
N ILE A 36 -13.77 -6.75 1.83
CA ILE A 36 -12.62 -7.67 1.75
C ILE A 36 -11.44 -7.11 2.55
N PHE A 37 -11.12 -5.83 2.33
CA PHE A 37 -10.03 -5.16 3.02
C PHE A 37 -10.26 -5.09 4.54
N LYS A 38 -11.46 -4.66 4.97
CA LYS A 38 -11.85 -4.60 6.38
C LYS A 38 -11.78 -5.96 7.06
N THR A 39 -12.33 -6.99 6.42
CA THR A 39 -12.33 -8.36 6.96
C THR A 39 -10.90 -8.85 7.17
N HIS A 40 -10.02 -8.63 6.19
CA HIS A 40 -8.62 -9.01 6.30
C HIS A 40 -7.91 -8.24 7.42
N CYS A 41 -8.13 -6.92 7.54
CA CYS A 41 -7.58 -6.13 8.64
C CYS A 41 -8.05 -6.64 10.02
N HIS A 42 -9.33 -7.01 10.13
CA HIS A 42 -9.90 -7.54 11.36
C HIS A 42 -9.29 -8.90 11.73
N GLN A 43 -9.09 -9.79 10.76
CA GLN A 43 -8.43 -11.08 10.96
C GLN A 43 -6.97 -10.90 11.42
N LEU A 44 -6.24 -9.97 10.81
CA LEU A 44 -4.88 -9.63 11.25
C LEU A 44 -4.90 -9.10 12.68
N ALA A 45 -5.82 -8.20 13.02
CA ALA A 45 -5.96 -7.64 14.37
C ALA A 45 -6.30 -8.70 15.43
N GLN A 46 -7.11 -9.70 15.10
CA GLN A 46 -7.38 -10.84 15.98
C GLN A 46 -6.13 -11.70 16.18
N ALA A 47 -5.41 -12.03 15.11
CA ALA A 47 -4.15 -12.77 15.20
C ALA A 47 -3.06 -12.03 16.01
N LEU A 48 -3.10 -10.69 16.06
CA LEU A 48 -2.23 -9.88 16.94
C LEU A 48 -2.53 -10.10 18.42
N GLN A 49 -3.80 -10.32 18.81
CA GLN A 49 -4.19 -10.55 20.20
C GLN A 49 -3.80 -11.95 20.72
N GLU A 50 -3.56 -12.91 19.82
CA GLU A 50 -3.22 -14.30 20.14
C GLU A 50 -1.70 -14.59 20.21
N GLY A 51 -0.83 -13.58 20.06
CA GLY A 51 0.62 -13.70 20.30
C GLY A 51 1.47 -14.16 19.10
N GLY A 52 0.99 -14.00 17.86
CA GLY A 52 1.78 -14.26 16.64
C GLY A 52 2.91 -13.25 16.38
N PRO A 53 3.88 -13.56 15.48
CA PRO A 53 4.99 -12.66 15.14
C PRO A 53 4.49 -11.34 14.56
N MET A 54 5.00 -10.23 15.09
CA MET A 54 4.59 -8.84 14.86
C MET A 54 4.75 -8.38 13.40
N PRO A 55 3.67 -8.10 12.64
CA PRO A 55 3.71 -7.06 11.63
C PRO A 55 3.68 -5.68 12.31
N PRO A 56 4.33 -4.65 11.74
CA PRO A 56 4.40 -3.31 12.34
C PRO A 56 3.00 -2.75 12.65
N PRO A 57 2.86 -1.86 13.66
CA PRO A 57 1.58 -1.38 14.15
C PRO A 57 0.69 -0.85 13.03
N LEU A 58 -0.58 -1.28 13.00
CA LEU A 58 -1.61 -0.85 12.04
C LEU A 58 -2.05 0.61 12.21
N GLU A 59 -1.24 1.48 12.81
CA GLU A 59 -1.55 2.93 12.89
C GLU A 59 -1.67 3.54 11.48
N ALA A 60 -1.03 2.91 10.49
CA ALA A 60 -1.47 2.88 9.10
C ALA A 60 -0.92 1.60 8.44
N PRO A 61 -1.72 0.78 7.73
CA PRO A 61 -1.16 -0.29 6.93
C PRO A 61 -0.21 0.34 5.91
N ALA A 62 1.08 -0.02 5.97
CA ALA A 62 2.03 0.49 5.00
C ALA A 62 1.63 -0.03 3.62
N MET A 63 1.25 0.93 2.79
CA MET A 63 0.58 0.69 1.53
C MET A 63 1.34 1.42 0.44
N GLU A 64 1.67 0.68 -0.61
CA GLU A 64 2.30 1.24 -1.80
C GLU A 64 1.27 1.38 -2.92
N ARG A 65 1.37 2.47 -3.68
CA ARG A 65 0.50 2.74 -4.82
C ARG A 65 1.30 2.59 -6.09
N ALA A 66 0.83 1.74 -6.99
CA ALA A 66 1.52 1.49 -8.24
C ALA A 66 0.58 1.49 -9.44
N ALA A 67 1.11 1.97 -10.56
CA ALA A 67 0.42 1.92 -11.85
C ALA A 67 1.37 1.53 -12.99
N PRO A 68 0.86 1.12 -14.16
CA PRO A 68 1.68 0.68 -15.28
C PRO A 68 2.43 1.83 -15.96
N THR A 69 1.85 3.03 -15.98
CA THR A 69 2.40 4.21 -16.65
C THR A 69 2.74 5.31 -15.65
N GLY A 70 3.69 6.18 -16.01
CA GLY A 70 4.10 7.29 -15.15
C GLY A 70 2.98 8.30 -14.89
N ILE A 71 2.10 8.53 -15.87
CA ILE A 71 0.96 9.46 -15.73
C ILE A 71 -0.06 8.91 -14.73
N ALA A 72 -0.44 7.63 -14.84
CA ALA A 72 -1.37 7.01 -13.90
C ALA A 72 -0.77 6.91 -12.49
N ALA A 73 0.52 6.56 -12.39
CA ALA A 73 1.21 6.49 -11.11
C ALA A 73 1.23 7.87 -10.42
N ASN A 74 1.51 8.93 -11.17
CA ASN A 74 1.50 10.29 -10.65
C ASN A 74 0.09 10.75 -10.21
N ALA A 75 -0.96 10.30 -10.90
CA ALA A 75 -2.34 10.64 -10.55
C ALA A 75 -2.79 10.08 -9.20
N ILE A 76 -2.22 8.95 -8.78
CA ILE A 76 -2.50 8.31 -7.47
C ILE A 76 -1.40 8.58 -6.44
N ASP A 77 -0.51 9.57 -6.66
CA ASP A 77 0.65 9.84 -5.79
C ASP A 77 1.48 8.56 -5.53
N GLY A 78 1.67 7.75 -6.56
CA GLY A 78 2.35 6.47 -6.51
C GLY A 78 3.56 6.43 -7.45
N GLN A 79 4.05 5.22 -7.69
CA GLN A 79 5.19 4.97 -8.58
C GLN A 79 4.83 3.91 -9.63
N THR A 80 5.65 3.76 -10.67
CA THR A 80 5.38 2.70 -11.65
C THR A 80 5.63 1.33 -11.04
N ILE A 81 4.85 0.32 -11.45
CA ILE A 81 5.05 -1.08 -11.01
C ILE A 81 6.49 -1.54 -11.26
N HIS A 82 7.06 -1.14 -12.40
CA HIS A 82 8.46 -1.42 -12.76
C HIS A 82 9.45 -0.79 -11.77
N SER A 83 9.18 0.41 -11.28
CA SER A 83 10.05 1.10 -10.31
C SER A 83 9.95 0.51 -8.91
N LEU A 84 8.73 0.18 -8.48
CA LEU A 84 8.43 -0.40 -7.16
C LEU A 84 9.09 -1.78 -7.00
N LEU A 85 8.92 -2.64 -8.00
CA LEU A 85 9.33 -4.04 -7.94
C LEU A 85 10.64 -4.33 -8.71
N LYS A 86 11.29 -3.29 -9.24
CA LYS A 86 12.50 -3.39 -10.07
C LYS A 86 12.34 -4.37 -11.24
N LEU A 87 11.16 -4.39 -11.86
CA LEU A 87 10.91 -5.23 -13.02
C LEU A 87 11.62 -4.67 -14.26
N PRO A 88 12.20 -5.53 -15.11
CA PRO A 88 12.79 -5.11 -16.36
C PRO A 88 11.70 -4.54 -17.29
N VAL A 89 11.98 -3.39 -17.90
CA VAL A 89 11.08 -2.76 -18.90
C VAL A 89 11.14 -3.50 -20.24
N SER A 90 12.24 -4.21 -20.50
CA SER A 90 12.40 -5.06 -21.69
C SER A 90 11.50 -6.29 -21.60
N ARG A 91 10.94 -6.73 -22.74
CA ARG A 91 10.12 -7.95 -22.88
C ARG A 91 10.93 -9.27 -22.73
N SER A 92 11.96 -9.29 -21.89
CA SER A 92 12.67 -10.52 -21.56
C SER A 92 11.73 -11.51 -20.90
N GLU A 93 11.84 -12.79 -21.24
CA GLU A 93 11.09 -13.87 -20.61
C GLU A 93 11.59 -14.17 -19.19
N SER A 94 12.89 -13.95 -18.98
CA SER A 94 13.53 -14.12 -17.68
C SER A 94 13.60 -12.79 -16.92
N LEU A 95 13.32 -12.86 -15.63
CA LEU A 95 13.74 -11.85 -14.67
C LEU A 95 15.23 -12.05 -14.43
N PRO A 96 16.11 -11.12 -14.85
CA PRO A 96 17.52 -11.22 -14.49
C PRO A 96 17.64 -11.17 -12.96
N PRO A 97 18.56 -11.96 -12.37
CA PRO A 97 18.79 -11.88 -10.93
C PRO A 97 19.19 -10.45 -10.56
N LEU A 98 18.59 -9.93 -9.50
CA LEU A 98 19.01 -8.66 -8.91
C LEU A 98 20.37 -8.83 -8.24
N GLU A 99 21.21 -7.80 -8.34
CA GLU A 99 22.44 -7.72 -7.56
C GLU A 99 22.11 -7.77 -6.06
N ALA A 100 23.00 -8.32 -5.23
CA ALA A 100 22.75 -8.55 -3.81
C ALA A 100 22.31 -7.26 -3.07
N SER A 101 22.88 -6.12 -3.43
CA SER A 101 22.52 -4.80 -2.88
C SER A 101 21.13 -4.35 -3.31
N GLN A 102 20.74 -4.59 -4.56
CA GLN A 102 19.43 -4.26 -5.10
C GLN A 102 18.35 -5.13 -4.46
N LEU A 103 18.61 -6.43 -4.32
CA LEU A 103 17.71 -7.36 -3.64
C LEU A 103 17.50 -6.97 -2.17
N ALA A 104 18.57 -6.59 -1.46
CA ALA A 104 18.47 -6.11 -0.09
C ALA A 104 17.61 -4.84 0.01
N ASN A 105 17.78 -3.89 -0.91
CA ASN A 105 17.00 -2.66 -0.95
C ASN A 105 15.52 -2.93 -1.24
N VAL A 106 15.20 -3.79 -2.21
CA VAL A 106 13.81 -4.16 -2.53
C VAL A 106 13.16 -4.88 -1.35
N ARG A 107 13.87 -5.83 -0.74
CA ARG A 107 13.40 -6.53 0.47
C ARG A 107 13.16 -5.56 1.61
N ALA A 108 14.08 -4.63 1.87
CA ALA A 108 13.92 -3.64 2.93
C ALA A 108 12.74 -2.69 2.67
N ALA A 109 12.56 -2.25 1.42
CA ALA A 109 11.44 -1.40 1.02
C ALA A 109 10.09 -2.11 1.16
N LEU A 110 10.02 -3.38 0.76
CA LEU A 110 8.77 -4.17 0.80
C LEU A 110 8.54 -4.87 2.14
N ALA A 111 9.54 -4.98 3.03
CA ALA A 111 9.44 -5.72 4.29
C ALA A 111 8.32 -5.24 5.21
N LYS A 112 7.94 -3.97 5.09
CA LYS A 112 6.87 -3.36 5.87
C LYS A 112 5.56 -3.21 5.09
N VAL A 113 5.59 -3.39 3.77
CA VAL A 113 4.42 -3.16 2.90
C VAL A 113 3.48 -4.35 3.00
N HIS A 114 2.23 -4.09 3.40
CA HIS A 114 1.20 -5.11 3.50
C HIS A 114 0.27 -5.12 2.29
N TYR A 115 0.07 -3.97 1.67
CA TYR A 115 -0.84 -3.80 0.55
C TYR A 115 -0.18 -3.03 -0.58
N ILE A 116 -0.41 -3.49 -1.80
CA ILE A 116 -0.06 -2.76 -3.02
C ILE A 116 -1.37 -2.47 -3.74
N ILE A 117 -1.70 -1.19 -3.93
CA ILE A 117 -2.80 -0.77 -4.79
C ILE A 117 -2.28 -0.72 -6.22
N LEU A 118 -2.94 -1.45 -7.12
CA LEU A 118 -2.65 -1.45 -8.55
C LEU A 118 -3.75 -0.71 -9.30
N ASP A 119 -3.44 0.47 -9.79
CA ASP A 119 -4.31 1.19 -10.70
C ASP A 119 -4.12 0.71 -12.15
N GLU A 120 -5.11 0.96 -13.01
CA GLU A 120 -5.08 0.61 -14.43
C GLU A 120 -4.80 -0.88 -14.68
N LYS A 121 -5.45 -1.75 -13.90
CA LYS A 121 -5.28 -3.21 -13.98
C LYS A 121 -5.43 -3.78 -15.39
N SER A 122 -6.22 -3.12 -16.25
CA SER A 122 -6.47 -3.50 -17.64
C SER A 122 -5.20 -3.49 -18.49
N MET A 123 -4.22 -2.64 -18.15
CA MET A 123 -2.93 -2.54 -18.82
C MET A 123 -1.88 -3.50 -18.25
N ILE A 124 -2.18 -4.19 -17.14
CA ILE A 124 -1.27 -5.17 -16.52
C ILE A 124 -1.47 -6.53 -17.19
N GLY A 125 -0.53 -6.91 -18.05
CA GLY A 125 -0.55 -8.21 -18.72
C GLY A 125 -0.21 -9.37 -17.77
N LEU A 126 -0.63 -10.59 -18.15
CA LEU A 126 -0.36 -11.83 -17.39
C LEU A 126 1.14 -12.07 -17.14
N ARG A 127 2.02 -11.63 -18.05
CA ARG A 127 3.47 -11.73 -17.87
C ARG A 127 3.94 -10.92 -16.66
N THR A 128 3.52 -9.66 -16.56
CA THR A 128 3.85 -8.79 -15.44
C THR A 128 3.30 -9.39 -14.14
N LEU A 129 2.08 -9.91 -14.14
CA LEU A 129 1.52 -10.60 -12.96
C LEU A 129 2.34 -11.85 -12.55
N ARG A 130 2.78 -12.65 -13.52
CA ARG A 130 3.69 -13.79 -13.24
C ARG A 130 4.99 -13.31 -12.61
N GLN A 131 5.59 -12.23 -13.12
CA GLN A 131 6.82 -11.66 -12.59
C GLN A 131 6.63 -11.10 -11.18
N ILE A 132 5.48 -10.50 -10.87
CA ILE A 132 5.13 -10.02 -9.52
C ILE A 132 5.01 -11.18 -8.53
N ARG A 133 4.39 -12.29 -8.97
CA ARG A 133 4.20 -13.47 -8.12
C ARG A 133 5.47 -14.31 -7.97
N ALA A 134 6.35 -14.28 -8.97
CA ALA A 134 7.47 -15.21 -9.12
C ALA A 134 8.20 -15.43 -7.80
N THR A 135 8.13 -16.66 -7.32
CA THR A 135 8.93 -17.11 -6.18
C THR A 135 10.25 -17.67 -6.69
N PRO A 136 11.33 -17.66 -5.89
CA PRO A 136 12.62 -18.21 -6.29
C PRO A 136 12.62 -19.67 -6.77
N ASN A 137 11.51 -20.40 -6.60
CA ASN A 137 11.35 -21.81 -6.98
C ASN A 137 10.42 -22.02 -8.19
N ASP A 138 10.00 -20.97 -8.90
CA ASP A 138 9.09 -21.08 -10.06
C ASP A 138 9.78 -21.50 -11.38
N ASP A 139 10.95 -22.14 -11.31
CA ASP A 139 11.72 -22.65 -12.47
C ASP A 139 11.15 -23.95 -13.08
N GLY A 140 9.96 -24.39 -12.66
CA GLY A 140 9.35 -25.66 -13.06
C GLY A 140 8.05 -25.52 -13.83
N TRP A 141 8.14 -25.53 -15.16
CA TRP A 141 7.16 -26.19 -16.03
C TRP A 141 7.83 -27.37 -16.72
#